data_AF-A0AAJ1U5A1-F1
#
_entry.id   AF-A0AAJ1U5A1-F1
#
_cell.length_a   1.000
_cell.length_b   1.000
_cell.length_c   1.000
_cell.angle_alpha   90.00
_cell.angle_beta   90.00
_cell.angle_gamma   90.00
#
_symmetry.space_group_name_H-M   'P 1'
#
loop_
_entity.id
_entity.type
_entity.pdbx_description
1 polymer ?
#
loop_
_entity_poly.entity_id
_entity_poly.type
_entity_poly.pdbx_seq_one_letter_code
_entity_poly.pdbx_strand_id
1 'polypeptide(L)'
;MPVGHLRLPIGGLVQRRHDIVARAKARPADTWIMAKTSEKEPETITADFARRWWKSLMANTVALVEDAALLASHDSPGRAQALIVLAMEELAKARWLYEAAEYEWTAPLGLYGLEPRSAGDVVVPEGLSSARRPHAEKLQVAEQFASGLAGFWSLDRRMEYYERPDLETFTATAKQRNLDKQAGFYVDRDGESITSPLAITADDIANAIRRTAKVVQMHLIEDHTRQQDAPDVSMIDSAEDLHWAVMPYSDPELFADFVARHPQSGDE
;
A
#
# COMPACT_ATOMS: atom_id res chain seq x y z
N MET A 1 72.73 49.36 22.99
CA MET A 1 72.11 49.50 24.32
C MET A 1 71.66 48.12 24.81
N PRO A 2 71.78 47.82 26.10
CA PRO A 2 72.20 46.48 26.51
C PRO A 2 71.24 45.80 27.52
N VAL A 3 71.52 44.51 27.72
CA VAL A 3 71.27 43.65 28.90
C VAL A 3 69.83 43.37 29.37
N GLY A 4 69.51 42.08 29.35
CA GLY A 4 68.49 41.46 30.20
C GLY A 4 68.80 39.97 30.39
N HIS A 5 69.92 39.65 31.04
CA HIS A 5 70.24 38.32 31.53
C HIS A 5 69.33 37.95 32.70
N LEU A 6 68.84 36.70 32.74
CA LEU A 6 68.86 35.92 33.97
C LEU A 6 68.91 34.40 33.68
N ARG A 7 69.96 33.79 34.25
CA ARG A 7 70.27 32.37 34.34
C ARG A 7 69.32 31.66 35.33
N LEU A 8 68.75 30.51 34.91
CA LEU A 8 68.91 29.12 35.44
C LEU A 8 68.93 28.86 36.98
N PRO A 9 68.72 27.62 37.53
CA PRO A 9 68.35 26.32 36.94
C PRO A 9 67.50 25.35 37.85
N ILE A 10 67.42 24.07 37.41
CA ILE A 10 67.34 22.77 38.15
C ILE A 10 65.98 22.25 38.63
N GLY A 11 65.61 21.05 38.13
CA GLY A 11 64.91 20.05 38.97
C GLY A 11 64.09 18.98 38.23
N GLY A 12 64.70 17.81 37.99
CA GLY A 12 64.03 16.49 38.00
C GLY A 12 63.23 16.09 36.76
N LEU A 13 63.76 15.25 35.86
CA LEU A 13 63.85 13.78 35.91
C LEU A 13 62.76 13.07 35.07
N VAL A 14 63.23 12.53 33.93
CA VAL A 14 62.96 11.16 33.43
C VAL A 14 61.64 10.90 32.67
N GLN A 15 61.73 11.23 31.38
CA GLN A 15 61.54 10.40 30.19
C GLN A 15 61.32 8.86 30.31
N ARG A 16 60.52 8.35 29.36
CA ARG A 16 60.46 7.01 28.70
C ARG A 16 59.21 6.21 29.07
N ARG A 17 58.20 6.00 28.22
CA ARG A 17 58.10 5.57 26.79
C ARG A 17 58.55 4.12 26.55
N HIS A 18 57.55 3.31 26.16
CA HIS A 18 57.53 1.95 25.60
C HIS A 18 57.74 0.79 26.58
N ASP A 19 56.71 -0.06 26.74
CA ASP A 19 56.65 -1.31 25.97
C ASP A 19 55.26 -1.97 26.04
N ILE A 20 54.77 -2.32 24.86
CA ILE A 20 53.61 -3.19 24.60
C ILE A 20 54.18 -4.62 24.52
N VAL A 21 53.59 -5.58 25.25
CA VAL A 21 53.24 -6.95 24.81
C VAL A 21 52.87 -7.83 26.03
N ALA A 22 51.75 -8.54 25.88
CA ALA A 22 51.32 -9.77 26.55
C ALA A 22 50.96 -9.77 28.05
N ARG A 23 49.65 -9.83 28.33
CA ARG A 23 49.10 -10.88 29.20
C ARG A 23 47.62 -11.13 28.91
N ALA A 24 47.37 -12.25 28.24
CA ALA A 24 46.08 -12.92 28.25
C ALA A 24 45.73 -13.30 29.70
N LYS A 25 44.58 -12.82 30.19
CA LYS A 25 43.87 -13.40 31.33
C LYS A 25 42.43 -13.64 30.90
N ALA A 26 42.06 -14.92 30.97
CA ALA A 26 40.73 -15.43 30.72
C ALA A 26 39.66 -14.60 31.45
N ARG A 27 38.68 -14.11 30.70
CA ARG A 27 37.40 -13.65 31.25
C ARG A 27 36.48 -14.86 31.37
N PRO A 28 35.70 -14.96 32.47
CA PRO A 28 34.77 -16.06 32.65
C PRO A 28 33.70 -16.03 31.56
N ALA A 29 33.21 -17.20 31.18
CA ALA A 29 32.19 -17.39 30.17
C ALA A 29 30.93 -16.57 30.51
N ASP A 30 30.76 -15.46 29.80
CA ASP A 30 29.49 -14.76 29.74
C ASP A 30 28.50 -15.72 29.09
N THR A 31 27.61 -16.27 29.93
CA THR A 31 26.44 -17.03 29.55
C THR A 31 25.64 -16.21 28.54
N TRP A 32 25.79 -16.51 27.25
CA TRP A 32 24.89 -16.05 26.21
C TRP A 32 23.54 -16.69 26.48
N ILE A 33 22.70 -16.01 27.24
CA ILE A 33 21.26 -16.24 27.18
C ILE A 33 20.88 -15.79 25.77
N MET A 34 20.83 -16.76 24.85
CA MET A 34 20.03 -16.63 23.64
C MET A 34 18.64 -16.26 24.11
N ALA A 35 18.31 -14.97 24.06
CA ALA A 35 16.93 -14.55 24.06
C ALA A 35 16.32 -15.30 22.87
N LYS A 36 15.60 -16.40 23.17
CA LYS A 36 14.62 -16.93 22.24
C LYS A 36 13.74 -15.73 21.95
N THR A 37 13.90 -15.12 20.78
CA THR A 37 12.83 -14.36 20.17
C THR A 37 11.63 -15.27 20.27
N SER A 38 10.72 -14.95 21.19
CA SER A 38 9.40 -15.55 21.24
C SER A 38 8.84 -15.29 19.86
N GLU A 39 8.82 -16.31 18.98
CA GLU A 39 8.03 -16.27 17.77
C GLU A 39 6.62 -15.94 18.25
N LYS A 40 6.20 -14.70 18.00
CA LYS A 40 4.86 -14.26 18.36
C LYS A 40 3.92 -15.14 17.55
N GLU A 41 3.07 -15.90 18.23
CA GLU A 41 2.09 -16.74 17.53
C GLU A 41 1.35 -15.88 16.50
N PRO A 42 1.18 -16.40 15.27
CA PRO A 42 0.53 -15.65 14.21
C PRO A 42 -0.89 -15.30 14.65
N GLU A 43 -1.26 -14.03 14.51
CA GLU A 43 -2.60 -13.57 14.80
C GLU A 43 -3.58 -14.22 13.82
N THR A 44 -4.68 -14.79 14.33
CA THR A 44 -5.74 -15.41 13.53
C THR A 44 -7.06 -14.68 13.73
N ILE A 45 -7.86 -14.66 12.67
CA ILE A 45 -9.21 -14.08 12.63
C ILE A 45 -10.16 -15.05 11.91
N THR A 46 -11.47 -14.92 12.16
CA THR A 46 -12.46 -15.73 11.43
C THR A 46 -12.57 -15.26 9.97
N ALA A 47 -12.91 -16.19 9.06
CA ALA A 47 -13.17 -15.84 7.66
C ALA A 47 -14.28 -14.79 7.47
N ASP A 48 -15.34 -14.83 8.30
CA ASP A 48 -16.40 -13.81 8.30
C ASP A 48 -15.86 -12.41 8.65
N PHE A 49 -15.00 -12.32 9.67
CA PHE A 49 -14.38 -11.06 10.04
C PHE A 49 -13.45 -10.56 8.93
N ALA A 50 -12.63 -11.45 8.36
CA ALA A 50 -11.77 -11.11 7.23
C ALA A 50 -12.60 -10.59 6.04
N ARG A 51 -13.75 -11.20 5.76
CA ARG A 51 -14.64 -10.76 4.67
C ARG A 51 -15.24 -9.38 4.90
N ARG A 52 -15.77 -9.13 6.10
CA ARG A 52 -16.27 -7.79 6.47
C ARG A 52 -15.15 -6.75 6.41
N TRP A 53 -13.96 -7.08 6.88
CA TRP A 53 -12.80 -6.18 6.81
C TRP A 53 -12.40 -5.88 5.37
N TRP A 54 -12.35 -6.88 4.49
CA TRP A 54 -12.09 -6.67 3.06
C TRP A 54 -13.14 -5.75 2.43
N LYS A 55 -14.43 -5.97 2.68
CA LYS A 55 -15.51 -5.11 2.17
C LYS A 55 -15.35 -3.67 2.65
N SER A 56 -14.97 -3.46 3.91
CA SER A 56 -14.70 -2.11 4.45
C SER A 56 -13.49 -1.45 3.80
N LEU A 57 -12.42 -2.20 3.52
CA LEU A 57 -11.26 -1.67 2.80
C LEU A 57 -11.66 -1.26 1.38
N MET A 58 -12.40 -2.10 0.65
CA MET A 58 -12.87 -1.79 -0.70
C MET A 58 -13.82 -0.60 -0.73
N ALA A 59 -14.76 -0.51 0.21
CA ALA A 59 -15.66 0.63 0.32
C ALA A 59 -14.89 1.94 0.55
N ASN A 60 -13.89 1.91 1.43
CA ASN A 60 -13.04 3.07 1.68
C ASN A 60 -12.18 3.44 0.45
N THR A 61 -11.65 2.44 -0.26
CA THR A 61 -10.92 2.65 -1.52
C THR A 61 -11.80 3.33 -2.58
N VAL A 62 -13.04 2.90 -2.75
CA VAL A 62 -13.99 3.52 -3.70
C VAL A 62 -14.31 4.96 -3.28
N ALA A 63 -14.62 5.19 -2.00
CA ALA A 63 -14.90 6.54 -1.48
C ALA A 63 -13.71 7.49 -1.70
N LEU A 64 -12.47 7.03 -1.51
CA LEU A 64 -11.28 7.84 -1.77
C LEU A 64 -11.11 8.21 -3.26
N VAL A 65 -11.54 7.35 -4.19
CA VAL A 65 -11.57 7.65 -5.63
C VAL A 65 -12.64 8.69 -5.94
N GLU A 66 -13.84 8.56 -5.36
CA GLU A 66 -14.93 9.53 -5.48
C GLU A 66 -14.52 10.91 -4.97
N ASP A 67 -13.96 10.97 -3.76
CA ASP A 67 -13.48 12.19 -3.14
C ASP A 67 -12.33 12.82 -3.95
N ALA A 68 -11.43 12.02 -4.51
CA ALA A 68 -10.36 12.51 -5.39
C ALA A 68 -10.94 13.18 -6.64
N ALA A 69 -11.95 12.57 -7.26
CA ALA A 69 -12.63 13.14 -8.43
C ALA A 69 -13.36 14.44 -8.08
N LEU A 70 -14.03 14.49 -6.92
CA LEU A 70 -14.67 15.71 -6.44
C LEU A 70 -13.65 16.83 -6.24
N LEU A 71 -12.54 16.56 -5.55
CA LEU A 71 -11.48 17.56 -5.33
C LEU A 71 -10.82 18.03 -6.63
N ALA A 72 -10.65 17.13 -7.60
CA ALA A 72 -10.13 17.50 -8.92
C ALA A 72 -11.09 18.45 -9.66
N SER A 73 -12.41 18.23 -9.55
CA SER A 73 -13.43 19.10 -10.14
C SER A 73 -13.56 20.48 -9.47
N HIS A 74 -12.99 20.64 -8.27
CA HIS A 74 -12.98 21.86 -7.48
C HIS A 74 -11.59 22.52 -7.42
N ASP A 75 -10.79 22.39 -8.49
CA ASP A 75 -9.47 23.01 -8.63
C ASP A 75 -8.50 22.69 -7.47
N SER A 76 -8.61 21.50 -6.88
CA SER A 76 -7.72 21.01 -5.81
C SER A 76 -6.93 19.76 -6.23
N PRO A 77 -6.19 19.79 -7.37
CA PRO A 77 -5.51 18.62 -7.93
C PRO A 77 -4.46 18.00 -7.01
N GLY A 78 -3.74 18.81 -6.22
CA GLY A 78 -2.77 18.28 -5.24
C GLY A 78 -3.42 17.38 -4.19
N ARG A 79 -4.59 17.77 -3.66
CA ARG A 79 -5.31 16.93 -2.70
C ARG A 79 -5.91 15.69 -3.36
N ALA A 80 -6.43 15.83 -4.58
CA ALA A 80 -6.90 14.70 -5.36
C ALA A 80 -5.78 13.66 -5.58
N GLN A 81 -4.56 14.11 -5.94
CA GLN A 81 -3.39 13.25 -6.07
C GLN A 81 -3.11 12.47 -4.79
N ALA A 82 -3.16 13.12 -3.63
CA ALA A 82 -2.91 12.44 -2.36
C ALA A 82 -3.99 11.43 -2.00
N LEU A 83 -5.27 11.70 -2.31
CA LEU A 83 -6.35 10.74 -2.11
C LEU A 83 -6.22 9.51 -3.03
N ILE A 84 -5.75 9.68 -4.26
CA ILE A 84 -5.44 8.56 -5.17
C ILE A 84 -4.37 7.65 -4.55
N VAL A 85 -3.32 8.22 -3.96
CA VAL A 85 -2.28 7.44 -3.28
C VAL A 85 -2.85 6.69 -2.07
N LEU A 86 -3.69 7.35 -1.26
CA LEU A 86 -4.37 6.69 -0.14
C LEU A 86 -5.28 5.55 -0.61
N ALA A 87 -6.03 5.73 -1.70
CA ALA A 87 -6.87 4.69 -2.28
C ALA A 87 -6.05 3.45 -2.66
N MET A 88 -4.87 3.66 -3.25
CA MET A 88 -3.93 2.57 -3.58
C MET A 88 -3.35 1.89 -2.33
N GLU A 89 -3.08 2.63 -1.25
CA GLU A 89 -2.65 2.02 0.02
C GLU A 89 -3.75 1.16 0.67
N GLU A 90 -5.01 1.61 0.62
CA GLU A 90 -6.17 0.85 1.09
C GLU A 90 -6.40 -0.40 0.23
N LEU A 91 -6.27 -0.27 -1.09
CA LEU A 91 -6.35 -1.37 -2.02
C LEU A 91 -5.26 -2.42 -1.76
N ALA A 92 -4.02 -2.01 -1.47
CA ALA A 92 -2.94 -2.93 -1.13
C ALA A 92 -3.26 -3.78 0.11
N LYS A 93 -3.87 -3.17 1.14
CA LYS A 93 -4.33 -3.89 2.32
C LYS A 93 -5.45 -4.88 1.96
N ALA A 94 -6.38 -4.46 1.09
CA ALA A 94 -7.44 -5.33 0.60
C ALA A 94 -6.85 -6.54 -0.15
N ARG A 95 -5.84 -6.33 -1.00
CA ARG A 95 -5.12 -7.41 -1.70
C ARG A 95 -4.48 -8.40 -0.74
N TRP A 96 -3.72 -7.93 0.27
CA TRP A 96 -3.11 -8.83 1.25
C TRP A 96 -4.15 -9.67 1.99
N LEU A 97 -5.25 -9.05 2.40
CA LEU A 97 -6.31 -9.77 3.10
C LEU A 97 -7.00 -10.78 2.17
N TYR A 98 -7.28 -10.38 0.93
CA TYR A 98 -7.89 -11.24 -0.08
C TYR A 98 -7.03 -12.48 -0.34
N GLU A 99 -5.74 -12.30 -0.62
CA GLU A 99 -4.81 -13.41 -0.88
C GLU A 99 -4.71 -14.41 0.28
N ALA A 100 -4.86 -13.95 1.53
CA ALA A 100 -4.80 -14.81 2.70
C ALA A 100 -6.15 -15.44 3.09
N ALA A 101 -7.26 -14.74 2.84
CA ALA A 101 -8.58 -15.11 3.37
C ALA A 101 -9.51 -15.75 2.33
N GLU A 102 -9.25 -15.56 1.04
CA GLU A 102 -10.21 -15.86 -0.03
C GLU A 102 -10.63 -17.32 -0.02
N TYR A 103 -9.67 -18.23 0.14
CA TYR A 103 -9.92 -19.65 0.19
C TYR A 103 -10.88 -20.04 1.33
N GLU A 104 -10.73 -19.41 2.51
CA GLU A 104 -11.53 -19.76 3.67
C GLU A 104 -12.94 -19.16 3.62
N TRP A 105 -13.10 -17.90 3.19
CA TRP A 105 -14.45 -17.32 3.07
C TRP A 105 -15.25 -17.91 1.90
N THR A 106 -14.57 -18.54 0.93
CA THR A 106 -15.21 -19.18 -0.24
C THR A 106 -15.58 -20.63 0.04
N ALA A 107 -14.93 -21.25 1.02
CA ALA A 107 -15.12 -22.66 1.34
C ALA A 107 -16.59 -23.11 1.50
N PRO A 108 -17.51 -22.30 2.07
CA PRO A 108 -18.92 -22.66 2.16
C PRO A 108 -19.63 -22.79 0.81
N LEU A 109 -19.12 -22.19 -0.26
CA LEU A 109 -19.74 -22.20 -1.59
C LEU A 109 -19.46 -23.49 -2.38
N GLY A 110 -18.45 -24.29 -2.00
CA GLY A 110 -18.12 -25.53 -2.71
C GLY A 110 -17.77 -25.31 -4.19
N LEU A 111 -16.84 -24.40 -4.46
CA LEU A 111 -16.48 -23.99 -5.82
C LEU A 111 -15.27 -24.74 -6.36
N TYR A 112 -15.04 -24.63 -7.67
CA TYR A 112 -13.90 -25.23 -8.37
C TYR A 112 -13.78 -26.76 -8.23
N GLY A 113 -14.93 -27.45 -8.12
CA GLY A 113 -15.00 -28.89 -7.94
C GLY A 113 -14.66 -29.36 -6.53
N LEU A 114 -14.64 -28.47 -5.54
CA LEU A 114 -14.50 -28.79 -4.13
C LEU A 114 -15.88 -28.92 -3.47
N GLU A 115 -16.01 -29.87 -2.54
CA GLU A 115 -17.22 -29.98 -1.73
C GLU A 115 -17.35 -28.80 -0.77
N PRO A 116 -18.57 -28.27 -0.53
CA PRO A 116 -18.82 -27.25 0.49
C PRO A 116 -18.30 -27.67 1.86
N ARG A 117 -17.58 -26.77 2.54
CA ARG A 117 -17.10 -26.99 3.92
C ARG A 117 -17.23 -25.72 4.76
N SER A 118 -17.25 -25.88 6.07
CA SER A 118 -17.15 -24.74 6.98
C SER A 118 -15.86 -23.96 6.74
N ALA A 119 -15.97 -22.63 6.82
CA ALA A 119 -14.82 -21.74 6.79
C ALA A 119 -13.96 -21.93 8.04
N GLY A 120 -12.64 -21.97 7.86
CA GLY A 120 -11.65 -22.02 8.93
C GLY A 120 -11.20 -20.63 9.37
N ASP A 121 -10.19 -20.63 10.26
CA ASP A 121 -9.51 -19.41 10.67
C ASP A 121 -8.50 -18.96 9.60
N VAL A 122 -8.34 -17.65 9.48
CA VAL A 122 -7.42 -16.97 8.57
C VAL A 122 -6.26 -16.41 9.37
N VAL A 123 -5.03 -16.68 8.93
CA VAL A 123 -3.84 -16.03 9.48
C VAL A 123 -3.77 -14.60 8.96
N VAL A 124 -3.71 -13.62 9.86
CA VAL A 124 -3.59 -12.21 9.50
C VAL A 124 -2.25 -12.00 8.78
N PRO A 125 -2.25 -11.48 7.53
CA PRO A 125 -1.03 -11.17 6.83
C PRO A 125 -0.11 -10.28 7.66
N GLU A 126 1.20 -10.53 7.60
CA GLU A 126 2.18 -9.73 8.33
C GLU A 126 2.14 -8.23 7.91
N GLY A 127 1.65 -7.94 6.70
CA GLY A 127 1.34 -6.59 6.20
C GLY A 127 0.25 -5.84 6.99
N LEU A 128 -0.62 -6.59 7.67
CA LEU A 128 -1.79 -6.11 8.40
C LEU A 128 -1.67 -6.28 9.92
N SER A 129 -0.74 -7.12 10.40
CA SER A 129 -0.54 -7.42 11.83
C SER A 129 0.14 -6.30 12.63
N SER A 130 0.62 -5.25 11.97
CA SER A 130 1.18 -4.07 12.62
C SER A 130 0.58 -2.78 12.07
N ALA A 131 0.29 -1.83 12.97
CA ALA A 131 -0.24 -0.52 12.61
C ALA A 131 0.73 0.35 11.78
N ARG A 132 1.98 -0.09 11.52
CA ARG A 132 3.07 0.74 10.98
C ARG A 132 4.01 0.01 10.00
N ARG A 133 3.48 -0.68 9.00
CA ARG A 133 4.30 -1.04 7.82
C ARG A 133 4.73 0.20 7.03
N PRO A 134 5.90 0.19 6.36
CA PRO A 134 6.33 1.29 5.51
C PRO A 134 5.32 1.51 4.37
N HIS A 135 4.87 2.75 4.15
CA HIS A 135 3.94 3.11 3.08
C HIS A 135 4.38 2.60 1.70
N ALA A 136 5.69 2.52 1.46
CA ALA A 136 6.25 2.03 0.21
C ALA A 136 5.90 0.56 -0.09
N GLU A 137 5.78 -0.31 0.90
CA GLU A 137 5.42 -1.72 0.68
C GLU A 137 3.98 -1.86 0.19
N LYS A 138 3.05 -1.08 0.78
CA LYS A 138 1.65 -1.03 0.32
C LYS A 138 1.58 -0.56 -1.13
N LEU A 139 2.27 0.53 -1.44
CA LEU A 139 2.27 1.11 -2.78
C LEU A 139 2.91 0.18 -3.82
N GLN A 140 3.96 -0.55 -3.45
CA GLN A 140 4.54 -1.58 -4.31
C GLN A 140 3.53 -2.68 -4.66
N VAL A 141 2.78 -3.19 -3.68
CA VAL A 141 1.78 -4.24 -3.89
C VAL A 141 0.65 -3.75 -4.80
N ALA A 142 0.16 -2.52 -4.56
CA ALA A 142 -0.87 -1.93 -5.40
C ALA A 142 -0.38 -1.71 -6.85
N GLU A 143 0.85 -1.23 -7.05
CA GLU A 143 1.42 -1.05 -8.39
C GLU A 143 1.71 -2.40 -9.09
N GLN A 144 2.14 -3.43 -8.35
CA GLN A 144 2.29 -4.78 -8.89
C GLN A 144 0.95 -5.33 -9.37
N PHE A 145 -0.10 -5.20 -8.58
CA PHE A 145 -1.45 -5.59 -9.00
C PHE A 145 -1.94 -4.77 -10.20
N ALA A 146 -1.67 -3.47 -10.21
CA ALA A 146 -2.04 -2.57 -11.31
C ALA A 146 -1.24 -2.79 -12.60
N SER A 147 -0.07 -3.44 -12.55
CA SER A 147 0.79 -3.60 -13.73
C SER A 147 0.15 -4.46 -14.83
N GLY A 148 -0.76 -5.38 -14.48
CA GLY A 148 -1.51 -6.17 -15.45
C GLY A 148 -2.72 -5.46 -16.06
N LEU A 149 -3.06 -4.25 -15.62
CA LEU A 149 -4.31 -3.59 -15.98
C LEU A 149 -4.49 -3.42 -17.50
N ALA A 150 -3.42 -3.02 -18.20
CA ALA A 150 -3.49 -2.79 -19.64
C ALA A 150 -3.78 -4.06 -20.44
N GLY A 151 -3.17 -5.18 -20.06
CA GLY A 151 -3.42 -6.48 -20.70
C GLY A 151 -4.75 -7.12 -20.32
N PHE A 152 -5.34 -6.72 -19.19
CA PHE A 152 -6.70 -7.12 -18.82
C PHE A 152 -7.76 -6.43 -19.69
N TRP A 153 -7.61 -5.12 -19.94
CA TRP A 153 -8.60 -4.33 -20.70
C TRP A 153 -8.34 -4.24 -22.21
N SER A 154 -7.16 -4.62 -22.68
CA SER A 154 -6.80 -4.59 -24.11
C SER A 154 -6.12 -5.88 -24.53
N LEU A 155 -6.73 -6.58 -25.49
CA LEU A 155 -6.20 -7.81 -26.06
C LEU A 155 -4.82 -7.58 -26.71
N ASP A 156 -4.60 -6.42 -27.31
CA ASP A 156 -3.33 -6.06 -27.96
C ASP A 156 -2.19 -5.86 -26.95
N ARG A 157 -2.51 -5.69 -25.67
CA ARG A 157 -1.57 -5.49 -24.57
C ARG A 157 -1.50 -6.67 -23.61
N ARG A 158 -2.06 -7.83 -24.00
CA ARG A 158 -2.12 -9.01 -23.12
C ARG A 158 -0.74 -9.49 -22.64
N MET A 159 0.33 -9.24 -23.40
CA MET A 159 1.69 -9.54 -22.96
C MET A 159 2.12 -8.72 -21.74
N GLU A 160 1.66 -7.47 -21.61
CA GLU A 160 1.90 -6.60 -20.44
C GLU A 160 1.26 -7.17 -19.16
N TYR A 161 0.27 -8.06 -19.29
CA TYR A 161 -0.31 -8.79 -18.14
C TYR A 161 0.66 -9.82 -17.55
N TYR A 162 1.46 -10.46 -18.40
CA TYR A 162 2.38 -11.53 -18.00
C TYR A 162 3.81 -11.00 -17.74
N GLU A 163 4.19 -9.89 -18.37
CA GLU A 163 5.48 -9.23 -18.18
C GLU A 163 5.38 -8.22 -17.02
N ARG A 164 5.77 -8.66 -15.82
CA ARG A 164 5.83 -7.76 -14.66
C ARG A 164 7.03 -6.81 -14.80
N PRO A 165 6.85 -5.49 -14.56
CA PRO A 165 7.97 -4.57 -14.32
C PRO A 165 8.94 -5.11 -13.26
N ASP A 166 10.20 -4.70 -13.29
CA ASP A 166 11.17 -5.13 -12.28
C ASP A 166 10.87 -4.56 -10.88
N LEU A 167 11.41 -5.21 -9.85
CA LEU A 167 11.16 -4.86 -8.45
C LEU A 167 11.71 -3.47 -8.07
N GLU A 168 12.78 -3.04 -8.73
CA GLU A 168 13.44 -1.75 -8.50
C GLU A 168 12.54 -0.60 -8.95
N THR A 169 11.92 -0.73 -10.12
CA THR A 169 10.94 0.21 -10.67
C THR A 169 9.79 0.39 -9.69
N PHE A 170 9.21 -0.69 -9.18
CA PHE A 170 8.12 -0.59 -8.21
C PHE A 170 8.53 0.11 -6.91
N THR A 171 9.75 -0.12 -6.43
CA THR A 171 10.27 0.52 -5.22
C THR A 171 10.45 2.02 -5.42
N ALA A 172 10.98 2.43 -6.58
CA ALA A 172 11.14 3.84 -6.94
C ALA A 172 9.77 4.54 -7.08
N THR A 173 8.83 3.91 -7.79
CA THR A 173 7.45 4.42 -7.93
C THR A 173 6.76 4.56 -6.58
N ALA A 174 6.87 3.56 -5.71
CA ALA A 174 6.27 3.59 -4.37
C ALA A 174 6.82 4.74 -3.50
N LYS A 175 8.14 5.01 -3.57
CA LYS A 175 8.75 6.16 -2.89
C LYS A 175 8.21 7.47 -3.44
N GLN A 176 8.16 7.62 -4.76
CA GLN A 176 7.62 8.83 -5.41
C GLN A 176 6.16 9.05 -5.02
N ARG A 177 5.31 8.02 -5.05
CA ARG A 177 3.91 8.11 -4.64
C ARG A 177 3.73 8.53 -3.18
N ASN A 178 4.61 8.10 -2.29
CA ASN A 178 4.58 8.58 -0.92
C ASN A 178 4.94 10.08 -0.81
N LEU A 179 5.86 10.58 -1.64
CA LEU A 179 6.18 12.02 -1.74
C LEU A 179 5.00 12.80 -2.35
N ASP A 180 4.41 12.30 -3.44
CA ASP A 180 3.21 12.88 -4.07
C ASP A 180 2.08 13.08 -3.06
N LYS A 181 1.84 12.06 -2.21
CA LYS A 181 0.85 12.12 -1.13
C LYS A 181 1.16 13.22 -0.12
N GLN A 182 2.43 13.37 0.28
CA GLN A 182 2.83 14.43 1.21
C GLN A 182 2.65 15.81 0.57
N ALA A 183 3.07 15.98 -0.68
CA ALA A 183 2.95 17.22 -1.44
C ALA A 183 1.50 17.68 -1.63
N GLY A 184 0.55 16.74 -1.65
CA GLY A 184 -0.89 17.04 -1.74
C GLY A 184 -1.55 17.55 -0.46
N PHE A 185 -0.89 17.46 0.71
CA PHE A 185 -1.45 17.91 1.99
C PHE A 185 -0.61 18.96 2.72
N TYR A 186 0.71 18.96 2.55
CA TYR A 186 1.61 19.79 3.33
C TYR A 186 2.21 20.93 2.50
N VAL A 187 2.40 22.06 3.18
CA VAL A 187 3.21 23.19 2.68
C VAL A 187 4.58 23.06 3.30
N ASP A 188 5.60 22.89 2.46
CA ASP A 188 6.98 22.70 2.89
C ASP A 188 7.90 23.78 2.29
N ARG A 189 9.13 23.87 2.81
CA ARG A 189 10.18 24.73 2.26
C ARG A 189 11.38 23.90 1.81
N ASP A 190 11.93 24.26 0.67
CA ASP A 190 13.23 23.78 0.19
C ASP A 190 14.13 24.98 -0.11
N GLY A 191 15.05 25.27 0.82
CA GLY A 191 15.84 26.50 0.80
C GLY A 191 14.96 27.75 0.88
N GLU A 192 14.96 28.54 -0.20
CA GLU A 192 14.14 29.75 -0.39
C GLU A 192 12.84 29.48 -1.18
N SER A 193 12.59 28.24 -1.59
CA SER A 193 11.37 27.84 -2.31
C SER A 193 10.32 27.30 -1.33
N ILE A 194 9.04 27.57 -1.62
CA ILE A 194 7.89 27.01 -0.91
C ILE A 194 7.18 26.05 -1.85
N THR A 195 6.94 24.82 -1.39
CA THR A 195 6.07 23.86 -2.06
C THR A 195 4.71 23.88 -1.38
N SER A 196 3.64 23.75 -2.17
CA SER A 196 2.27 23.82 -1.66
C SER A 196 1.37 22.91 -2.50
N PRO A 197 0.32 22.30 -1.92
CA PRO A 197 -0.67 21.55 -2.68
C PRO A 197 -1.34 22.37 -3.79
N LEU A 198 -1.38 23.70 -3.63
CA LEU A 198 -1.95 24.65 -4.60
C LEU A 198 -1.04 24.89 -5.82
N ALA A 199 0.23 24.49 -5.73
CA ALA A 199 1.19 24.62 -6.83
C ALA A 199 1.23 23.37 -7.73
N ILE A 200 0.56 22.29 -7.35
CA ILE A 200 0.44 21.07 -8.16
C ILE A 200 -0.51 21.35 -9.31
N THR A 201 -0.08 21.07 -10.54
CA THR A 201 -0.92 21.23 -11.73
C THR A 201 -1.93 20.09 -11.84
N ALA A 202 -3.07 20.36 -12.50
CA ALA A 202 -4.10 19.34 -12.74
C ALA A 202 -3.72 18.33 -13.83
N ASP A 203 -2.55 18.51 -14.45
CA ASP A 203 -2.08 17.67 -15.54
C ASP A 203 -2.07 16.19 -15.11
N ASP A 204 -2.70 15.34 -15.91
CA ASP A 204 -2.85 13.90 -15.68
C ASP A 204 -3.62 13.43 -14.43
N ILE A 205 -4.17 14.31 -13.59
CA ILE A 205 -4.97 13.88 -12.42
C ILE A 205 -6.20 13.09 -12.83
N ALA A 206 -6.91 13.51 -13.88
CA ALA A 206 -8.05 12.76 -14.41
C ALA A 206 -7.65 11.36 -14.91
N ASN A 207 -6.49 11.25 -15.56
CA ASN A 207 -5.94 9.95 -16.00
C ASN A 207 -5.54 9.08 -14.81
N ALA A 208 -4.97 9.67 -13.76
CA ALA A 208 -4.62 8.97 -12.53
C ALA A 208 -5.86 8.45 -11.79
N ILE A 209 -6.91 9.26 -11.66
CA ILE A 209 -8.21 8.84 -11.10
C ILE A 209 -8.76 7.65 -11.89
N ARG A 210 -8.83 7.78 -13.22
CA ARG A 210 -9.35 6.71 -14.10
C ARG A 210 -8.53 5.43 -13.96
N ARG A 211 -7.20 5.52 -13.95
CA ARG A 211 -6.30 4.36 -13.78
C ARG A 211 -6.59 3.69 -12.45
N THR A 212 -6.60 4.43 -11.34
CA THR A 212 -6.87 3.88 -10.01
C THR A 212 -8.26 3.25 -9.93
N ALA A 213 -9.29 3.93 -10.42
CA ALA A 213 -10.65 3.41 -10.50
C ALA A 213 -10.72 2.07 -11.26
N LYS A 214 -9.99 1.94 -12.38
CA LYS A 214 -9.90 0.67 -13.12
C LYS A 214 -9.20 -0.44 -12.35
N VAL A 215 -8.17 -0.15 -11.56
CA VAL A 215 -7.53 -1.16 -10.71
C VAL A 215 -8.50 -1.63 -9.62
N VAL A 216 -9.25 -0.71 -9.01
CA VAL A 216 -10.28 -1.02 -8.02
C VAL A 216 -11.38 -1.89 -8.63
N GLN A 217 -11.87 -1.49 -9.80
CA GLN A 217 -12.85 -2.24 -10.57
C GLN A 217 -12.37 -3.66 -10.91
N MET A 218 -11.10 -3.82 -11.31
CA MET A 218 -10.52 -5.14 -11.58
C MET A 218 -10.55 -6.04 -10.34
N HIS A 219 -10.28 -5.50 -9.15
CA HIS A 219 -10.35 -6.28 -7.92
C HIS A 219 -11.80 -6.67 -7.55
N LEU A 220 -12.77 -5.78 -7.79
CA LEU A 220 -14.19 -6.08 -7.60
C LEU A 220 -14.67 -7.14 -8.60
N ILE A 221 -14.22 -7.11 -9.85
CA ILE A 221 -14.51 -8.14 -10.86
C ILE A 221 -13.93 -9.49 -10.45
N GLU A 222 -12.70 -9.53 -9.93
CA GLU A 222 -12.09 -10.76 -9.41
C GLU A 222 -12.94 -11.35 -8.26
N ASP A 223 -13.38 -10.52 -7.31
CA ASP A 223 -14.26 -10.96 -6.23
C ASP A 223 -15.64 -11.43 -6.70
N HIS A 224 -16.24 -10.74 -7.68
CA HIS A 224 -17.49 -11.16 -8.28
C HIS A 224 -17.32 -12.50 -9.00
N THR A 225 -16.27 -12.64 -9.81
CA THR A 225 -16.00 -13.85 -10.62
C THR A 225 -15.83 -15.08 -9.73
N ARG A 226 -15.18 -14.92 -8.57
CA ARG A 226 -14.98 -16.00 -7.60
C ARG A 226 -16.24 -16.76 -7.23
N GLN A 227 -17.41 -16.12 -7.24
CA GLN A 227 -18.69 -16.68 -6.78
C GLN A 227 -19.71 -16.93 -7.89
N GLN A 228 -19.33 -16.72 -9.16
CA GLN A 228 -20.25 -16.84 -10.31
C GLN A 228 -20.82 -18.25 -10.51
N ASP A 229 -20.06 -19.27 -10.12
CA ASP A 229 -20.45 -20.68 -10.24
C ASP A 229 -21.08 -21.24 -8.95
N ALA A 230 -21.48 -20.38 -8.00
CA ALA A 230 -22.09 -20.82 -6.76
C ALA A 230 -23.39 -21.60 -7.03
N PRO A 231 -23.52 -22.85 -6.51
CA PRO A 231 -24.70 -23.68 -6.77
C PRO A 231 -25.95 -23.10 -6.10
N ASP A 232 -25.78 -22.36 -5.00
CA ASP A 232 -26.83 -21.64 -4.30
C ASP A 232 -26.58 -20.13 -4.34
N VAL A 233 -27.37 -19.43 -5.15
CA VAL A 233 -27.33 -17.97 -5.32
C VAL A 233 -27.57 -17.22 -4.00
N SER A 234 -28.31 -17.81 -3.05
CA SER A 234 -28.60 -17.17 -1.76
C SER A 234 -27.38 -17.05 -0.85
N MET A 235 -26.30 -17.78 -1.15
CA MET A 235 -25.03 -17.73 -0.42
C MET A 235 -24.04 -16.70 -1.00
N ILE A 236 -24.36 -16.08 -2.14
CA ILE A 236 -23.52 -15.08 -2.80
C ILE A 236 -23.42 -13.84 -1.91
N ASP A 237 -22.20 -13.45 -1.59
CA ASP A 237 -21.89 -12.36 -0.67
C ASP A 237 -21.31 -11.16 -1.42
N SER A 238 -22.09 -10.67 -2.38
CA SER A 238 -21.66 -9.68 -3.37
C SER A 238 -21.13 -8.35 -2.82
N ALA A 239 -20.30 -7.70 -3.62
CA ALA A 239 -19.82 -6.32 -3.50
C ALA A 239 -20.20 -5.48 -4.74
N GLU A 240 -21.22 -5.91 -5.49
CA GLU A 240 -21.68 -5.28 -6.75
C GLU A 240 -22.01 -3.79 -6.59
N ASP A 241 -22.56 -3.37 -5.45
CA ASP A 241 -22.85 -1.95 -5.18
C ASP A 241 -21.59 -1.07 -5.29
N LEU A 242 -20.43 -1.60 -4.85
CA LEU A 242 -19.15 -0.91 -4.98
C LEU A 242 -18.65 -0.88 -6.42
N HIS A 243 -18.98 -1.90 -7.23
CA HIS A 243 -18.65 -1.93 -8.65
C HIS A 243 -19.44 -0.84 -9.39
N TRP A 244 -20.74 -0.73 -9.12
CA TRP A 244 -21.56 0.35 -9.64
C TRP A 244 -21.07 1.73 -9.21
N ALA A 245 -20.64 1.89 -7.96
CA ALA A 245 -20.13 3.15 -7.43
C ALA A 245 -18.82 3.60 -8.11
N VAL A 246 -17.91 2.68 -8.45
CA VAL A 246 -16.62 3.04 -9.08
C VAL A 246 -16.70 3.23 -10.60
N MET A 247 -17.73 2.68 -11.26
CA MET A 247 -17.91 2.73 -12.72
C MET A 247 -17.87 4.13 -13.36
N PRO A 248 -18.48 5.18 -12.77
CA PRO A 248 -18.39 6.54 -13.30
C PRO A 248 -16.96 7.06 -13.47
N TYR A 249 -16.00 6.50 -12.70
CA TYR A 249 -14.61 6.92 -12.70
C TYR A 249 -13.73 5.98 -13.52
N SER A 250 -14.02 4.68 -13.53
CA SER A 250 -13.26 3.70 -14.31
C SER A 250 -13.60 3.78 -15.79
N ASP A 251 -14.89 3.81 -16.13
CA ASP A 251 -15.42 3.76 -17.50
C ASP A 251 -16.58 4.78 -17.67
N PRO A 252 -16.29 6.09 -17.55
CA PRO A 252 -17.30 7.15 -17.60
C PRO A 252 -18.18 7.09 -18.86
N GLU A 253 -17.61 6.72 -20.00
CA GLU A 253 -18.34 6.61 -21.26
C GLU A 253 -19.37 5.47 -21.21
N LEU A 254 -18.97 4.28 -20.71
CA LEU A 254 -19.88 3.13 -20.56
C LEU A 254 -20.97 3.40 -19.52
N PHE A 255 -20.62 4.04 -18.41
CA PHE A 255 -21.56 4.41 -17.37
C PHE A 255 -22.60 5.40 -17.91
N ALA A 256 -22.16 6.46 -18.60
CA ALA A 256 -23.05 7.44 -19.21
C ALA A 256 -24.01 6.79 -20.23
N ASP A 257 -23.51 5.90 -21.08
CA ASP A 257 -24.32 5.14 -22.04
C ASP A 257 -25.34 4.22 -21.37
N PHE A 258 -25.00 3.62 -20.22
CA PHE A 258 -25.92 2.79 -19.45
C PHE A 258 -27.06 3.63 -18.85
N VAL A 259 -26.72 4.73 -18.18
CA VAL A 259 -27.68 5.66 -17.57
C VAL A 259 -28.61 6.27 -18.63
N ALA A 260 -28.07 6.64 -19.80
CA ALA A 260 -28.87 7.18 -20.90
C ALA A 260 -29.89 6.17 -21.46
N ARG A 261 -29.57 4.85 -21.41
CA ARG A 261 -30.47 3.78 -21.87
C ARG A 261 -31.49 3.34 -20.83
N HIS A 262 -31.24 3.64 -19.56
CA HIS A 262 -32.10 3.30 -18.43
C HIS A 262 -32.34 4.55 -17.57
N PRO A 263 -32.99 5.59 -18.12
CA PRO A 263 -33.35 6.74 -17.32
C PRO A 263 -34.18 6.23 -16.15
N GLN A 264 -33.79 6.57 -14.91
CA GLN A 264 -34.61 6.28 -13.75
C GLN A 264 -36.00 6.84 -14.05
N SER A 265 -37.01 5.96 -14.10
CA SER A 265 -38.40 6.37 -14.25
C SER A 265 -38.69 7.36 -13.14
N GLY A 266 -38.82 8.63 -13.51
CA GLY A 266 -38.88 9.74 -12.58
C GLY A 266 -40.01 9.58 -11.58
N ASP A 267 -39.72 10.00 -10.35
CA ASP A 267 -40.72 10.40 -9.38
C ASP A 267 -41.68 11.41 -10.04
N GLU A 268 -42.95 11.00 -10.20
CA GLU A 268 -44.11 11.89 -10.28
C GLU A 268 -44.62 12.23 -8.86
#